data_AF-A0A016SW70-F1
#
_entry.id   AF-A0A016SW70-F1
#
_cell.length_a   1.000
_cell.length_b   1.000
_cell.length_c   1.000
_cell.angle_alpha   90.00
_cell.angle_beta   90.00
_cell.angle_gamma   90.00
#
_symmetry.space_group_name_H-M   'P 1'
#
loop_
_entity.id
_entity.type
_entity.pdbx_description
1 polymer ?
#
loop_
_entity_poly.entity_id
_entity_poly.type
_entity_poly.pdbx_seq_one_letter_code
_entity_poly.pdbx_strand_id
1 'polypeptide(L)'
;MAGFTRLERICNQDFRQRFGVASITDKLQEVHLRWYDHVLRADNDSVCEIGFILDLTGKRPKGRLKQRWMNTLHVHLKAVGMHPDQAHDRIKWRQGINKADPPPPNGTNAEEEDTSQRHISMYI
;
A
#
# COMPACT_ATOMS: atom_id res chain seq x y z
N MET A 1 -25.12 12.38 -7.62
CA MET A 1 -23.91 13.02 -7.07
C MET A 1 -23.42 14.06 -8.07
N ALA A 2 -23.21 15.30 -7.64
CA ALA A 2 -22.61 16.32 -8.49
C ALA A 2 -21.08 16.15 -8.48
N GLY A 3 -20.45 16.17 -9.65
CA GLY A 3 -19.00 16.07 -9.78
C GLY A 3 -18.33 17.39 -9.38
N PHE A 4 -17.17 17.30 -8.71
CA PHE A 4 -16.37 18.48 -8.42
C PHE A 4 -15.68 18.98 -9.69
N THR A 5 -15.73 20.28 -9.93
CA THR A 5 -15.12 20.91 -11.10
C THR A 5 -13.76 21.52 -10.73
N ARG A 6 -12.86 21.66 -11.72
CA ARG A 6 -11.55 22.29 -11.52
C ARG A 6 -11.64 23.73 -10.96
N LEU A 7 -12.79 24.39 -11.13
CA LEU A 7 -13.04 25.75 -10.65
C LEU A 7 -13.19 25.84 -9.13
N GLU A 8 -13.65 24.77 -8.48
CA GLU A 8 -13.90 24.76 -7.03
C GLU A 8 -12.62 24.67 -6.20
N ARG A 9 -11.47 24.34 -6.83
CA ARG A 9 -10.13 24.33 -6.23
C ARG A 9 -10.06 23.62 -4.86
N ILE A 10 -10.88 22.60 -4.67
CA ILE A 10 -10.90 21.78 -3.45
C ILE A 10 -9.55 21.07 -3.33
N CYS A 11 -8.95 21.12 -2.13
CA CYS A 11 -7.66 20.48 -1.94
C CYS A 11 -7.82 18.94 -1.83
N ASN A 12 -6.76 18.21 -2.16
CA ASN A 12 -6.79 16.74 -2.13
C ASN A 12 -7.12 16.17 -0.74
N GLN A 13 -6.80 16.89 0.33
CA GLN A 13 -7.14 16.48 1.69
C GLN A 13 -8.66 16.54 1.93
N ASP A 14 -9.30 17.65 1.56
CA ASP A 14 -10.75 17.83 1.70
C ASP A 14 -11.51 16.84 0.81
N PHE A 15 -11.02 16.60 -0.41
CA PHE A 15 -11.60 15.60 -1.30
C PHE A 15 -11.56 14.21 -0.65
N ARG A 16 -10.40 13.78 -0.17
CA ARG A 16 -10.23 12.49 0.51
C ARG A 16 -11.11 12.36 1.74
N GLN A 17 -11.22 13.41 2.55
CA GLN A 17 -12.07 13.42 3.73
C GLN A 17 -13.55 13.25 3.35
N ARG A 18 -14.01 13.93 2.29
CA ARG A 18 -15.41 13.84 1.83
C ARG A 18 -15.77 12.46 1.29
N PHE A 19 -14.84 11.80 0.60
CA PHE A 19 -15.07 10.49 -0.03
C PHE A 19 -14.56 9.30 0.78
N GLY A 20 -13.96 9.53 1.96
CA GLY A 20 -13.38 8.47 2.78
C GLY A 20 -12.19 7.76 2.12
N VAL A 21 -11.49 8.42 1.19
CA VAL A 21 -10.39 7.81 0.43
C VAL A 21 -9.09 7.99 1.20
N ALA A 22 -8.37 6.89 1.47
CA ALA A 22 -7.07 6.94 2.13
C ALA A 22 -6.03 7.72 1.32
N SER A 23 -4.99 8.19 2.02
CA SER A 23 -3.90 8.90 1.34
C SER A 23 -3.08 7.96 0.46
N ILE A 24 -2.49 8.49 -0.61
CA ILE A 24 -1.56 7.72 -1.46
C ILE A 24 -0.39 7.18 -0.62
N THR A 25 0.07 7.95 0.37
CA THR A 25 1.12 7.52 1.29
C THR A 25 0.71 6.31 2.13
N ASP A 26 -0.54 6.25 2.60
CA ASP A 26 -1.05 5.08 3.34
C ASP A 26 -1.16 3.85 2.43
N LYS A 27 -1.63 4.03 1.19
CA LYS A 27 -1.69 2.97 0.18
C LYS A 27 -0.31 2.41 -0.17
N LEU A 28 0.66 3.30 -0.40
CA LEU A 28 2.04 2.92 -0.67
C LEU A 28 2.64 2.16 0.49
N GLN A 29 2.42 2.64 1.72
CA GLN A 29 2.86 1.95 2.93
C GLN A 29 2.29 0.54 3.02
N GLU A 30 0.99 0.36 2.78
CA GLU A 30 0.35 -0.95 2.81
C GLU A 30 0.91 -1.89 1.74
N VAL A 31 1.07 -1.42 0.50
CA VAL A 31 1.64 -2.21 -0.60
C VAL A 31 3.08 -2.64 -0.31
N HIS A 32 3.91 -1.72 0.22
CA HIS A 32 5.29 -2.04 0.59
C HIS A 32 5.36 -3.10 1.69
N LEU A 33 4.51 -3.00 2.72
CA LEU A 33 4.48 -3.96 3.82
C LEU A 33 3.86 -5.31 3.41
N ARG A 34 2.91 -5.33 2.46
CA ARG A 34 2.41 -6.58 1.85
C ARG A 34 3.49 -7.30 1.05
N TRP A 35 4.30 -6.57 0.28
CA TRP A 35 5.43 -7.16 -0.43
C TRP A 35 6.49 -7.68 0.55
N TYR A 36 6.76 -6.94 1.62
CA TYR A 36 7.73 -7.36 2.63
C TYR A 36 7.27 -8.59 3.43
N ASP A 37 5.97 -8.73 3.71
CA ASP A 37 5.37 -9.96 4.25
C ASP A 37 5.66 -11.17 3.36
N HIS A 38 5.56 -10.97 2.04
CA HIS A 38 5.85 -12.03 1.07
C HIS A 38 7.32 -12.42 1.10
N VAL A 39 8.24 -11.44 1.15
CA VAL A 39 9.69 -11.68 1.28
C VAL A 39 10.00 -12.46 2.55
N LEU A 40 9.53 -11.99 3.71
CA LEU A 40 9.82 -12.60 5.02
C LEU A 40 9.33 -14.03 5.19
N ARG A 41 8.36 -14.45 4.37
CA ARG A 41 7.80 -15.80 4.40
C ARG A 41 8.19 -16.66 3.19
N ALA A 42 8.93 -16.09 2.25
CA ALA A 42 9.41 -16.84 1.13
C ALA A 42 10.60 -17.70 1.57
N ASP A 43 10.79 -18.84 0.91
CA ASP A 43 11.98 -19.66 1.14
C ASP A 43 13.24 -18.87 0.79
N ASN A 44 14.35 -19.21 1.43
CA ASN A 44 15.64 -18.50 1.29
C ASN A 44 16.15 -18.48 -0.17
N ASP A 45 15.74 -19.44 -0.99
CA ASP A 45 16.13 -19.55 -2.40
C ASP A 45 15.13 -18.87 -3.36
N SER A 46 14.10 -18.20 -2.82
CA SER A 46 13.13 -17.49 -3.62
C SER A 46 13.76 -16.27 -4.28
N VAL A 47 13.28 -15.93 -5.49
CA VAL A 47 13.69 -14.71 -6.21
C VAL A 47 13.46 -13.45 -5.36
N CYS A 48 12.42 -13.46 -4.53
CA CYS A 48 12.10 -12.34 -3.64
C CYS A 48 13.17 -12.13 -2.57
N GLU A 49 13.60 -13.19 -1.90
CA GLU A 49 14.66 -13.10 -0.87
C GLU A 49 16.03 -12.82 -1.50
N ILE A 50 16.37 -13.49 -2.60
CA ILE A 50 17.61 -13.23 -3.34
C ILE A 50 17.69 -11.76 -3.77
N GLY A 51 16.61 -11.23 -4.36
CA GLY A 51 16.53 -9.82 -4.77
C GLY A 51 16.55 -8.84 -3.60
N PHE A 52 16.05 -9.25 -2.43
CA PHE A 52 16.08 -8.44 -1.21
C PHE A 52 17.48 -8.37 -0.59
N ILE A 53 18.20 -9.49 -0.53
CA ILE A 53 19.56 -9.61 0.02
C ILE A 53 20.61 -9.01 -0.93
N LEU A 54 20.38 -9.03 -2.24
CA LEU A 54 21.36 -8.64 -3.26
C LEU A 54 21.93 -7.22 -3.02
N ASP A 55 23.14 -7.18 -2.48
CA ASP A 55 23.95 -5.97 -2.40
C ASP A 55 24.68 -5.78 -3.73
N LEU A 56 24.28 -4.77 -4.51
CA LEU A 56 24.99 -4.38 -5.73
C LEU A 56 26.35 -3.77 -5.34
N THR A 57 27.43 -4.53 -5.55
CA THR A 57 28.80 -4.11 -5.30
C THR A 57 29.19 -2.96 -6.24
N GLY A 58 29.49 -1.78 -5.69
CA GLY A 58 29.93 -0.62 -6.47
C GLY A 58 29.79 0.71 -5.72
N LYS A 59 30.62 1.70 -6.09
CA LYS A 59 30.49 3.06 -5.55
C LYS A 59 29.29 3.75 -6.21
N ARG A 60 28.33 4.20 -5.39
CA ARG A 60 27.12 4.88 -5.86
C ARG A 60 27.46 6.26 -6.44
N PRO A 61 26.87 6.67 -7.59
CA PRO A 61 27.07 8.01 -8.12
C PRO A 61 26.53 9.09 -7.17
N LYS A 62 27.29 10.17 -7.05
CA LYS A 62 26.98 11.33 -6.19
C LYS A 62 25.76 12.07 -6.76
N GLY A 63 24.70 12.27 -5.96
CA GLY A 63 23.52 13.06 -6.35
C GLY A 63 22.15 12.34 -6.27
N ARG A 64 22.11 11.02 -6.14
CA ARG A 64 20.84 10.27 -5.94
C ARG A 64 20.37 10.31 -4.48
N LEU A 65 19.06 10.28 -4.26
CA LEU A 65 18.46 10.23 -2.91
C LEU A 65 19.10 9.10 -2.08
N LYS A 66 19.44 9.41 -0.82
CA LYS A 66 20.10 8.48 0.12
C LYS A 66 19.16 7.41 0.69
N GLN A 67 17.85 7.47 0.42
CA GLN A 67 16.89 6.47 0.91
C GLN A 67 17.06 5.16 0.15
N ARG A 68 17.53 4.14 0.88
CA ARG A 68 17.44 2.74 0.49
C ARG A 68 16.01 2.26 0.71
N TRP A 69 15.55 1.31 -0.10
CA TRP A 69 14.25 0.65 0.09
C TRP A 69 14.03 0.17 1.53
N MET A 70 15.06 -0.42 2.15
CA MET A 70 15.06 -0.81 3.57
C MET A 70 14.79 0.36 4.53
N ASN A 71 15.32 1.55 4.26
CA ASN A 71 15.08 2.73 5.10
C ASN A 71 13.59 3.11 5.04
N THR A 72 12.98 3.03 3.86
CA THR A 72 11.54 3.28 3.65
C THR A 72 10.69 2.23 4.37
N LEU A 73 11.05 0.93 4.27
CA LEU A 73 10.37 -0.13 5.02
C LEU A 73 10.45 0.07 6.53
N HIS A 74 11.61 0.48 7.05
CA HIS A 74 11.76 0.75 8.49
C HIS A 74 10.87 1.91 8.96
N VAL A 75 10.76 2.97 8.15
CA VAL A 75 9.82 4.08 8.43
C VAL A 75 8.38 3.59 8.43
N HIS A 76 7.99 2.76 7.45
CA HIS A 76 6.64 2.21 7.38
C HIS A 76 6.32 1.30 8.58
N LEU A 77 7.21 0.37 8.92
CA LEU A 77 7.08 -0.50 10.09
C LEU A 77 6.93 0.30 11.39
N LYS A 78 7.74 1.35 11.55
CA LYS A 78 7.62 2.27 12.69
C LYS A 78 6.28 3.00 12.70
N ALA A 79 5.77 3.43 11.55
CA ALA A 79 4.49 4.11 11.44
C ALA A 79 3.27 3.22 11.73
N VAL A 80 3.38 1.89 11.56
CA VAL A 80 2.35 0.91 12.00
C VAL A 80 2.66 0.29 13.38
N GLY A 81 3.81 0.58 13.98
CA GLY A 81 4.21 -0.01 15.25
C GLY A 81 4.48 -1.52 15.17
N MET A 82 4.90 -2.00 14.01
CA MET A 82 5.14 -3.42 13.77
C MET A 82 6.63 -3.77 13.75
N HIS A 83 6.94 -4.99 14.21
CA HIS A 83 8.26 -5.60 14.09
C HIS A 83 8.25 -6.67 12.99
N PRO A 84 9.30 -6.82 12.16
CA PRO A 84 9.38 -7.83 11.10
C PRO A 84 8.99 -9.25 11.53
N ASP A 85 9.42 -9.70 12.71
CA ASP A 85 9.12 -11.06 13.20
C ASP A 85 7.61 -11.35 13.32
N GLN A 86 6.80 -10.30 13.50
CA GLN A 86 5.35 -10.41 13.58
C GLN A 86 4.72 -10.79 12.22
N ALA A 87 5.48 -10.74 11.13
CA ALA A 87 5.02 -11.20 9.81
C ALA A 87 4.64 -12.67 9.82
N HIS A 88 5.10 -13.51 10.75
CA HIS A 88 4.67 -14.91 10.78
C HIS A 88 3.22 -15.07 11.27
N ASP A 89 2.71 -14.12 12.07
CA ASP A 89 1.30 -14.06 12.46
C ASP A 89 0.49 -13.32 11.39
N ARG A 90 -0.15 -14.09 10.50
CA ARG A 90 -0.96 -13.58 9.38
C ARG A 90 -2.07 -12.64 9.82
N ILE A 91 -2.72 -12.94 10.95
CA ILE A 91 -3.89 -12.19 11.40
C ILE A 91 -3.41 -10.84 11.93
N LYS A 92 -2.42 -10.88 12.83
CA LYS A 92 -1.81 -9.67 13.40
C LYS A 92 -1.18 -8.79 12.33
N TRP A 93 -0.49 -9.38 11.36
CA TRP A 93 0.13 -8.63 10.26
C TRP A 93 -0.91 -7.94 9.39
N ARG A 94 -1.93 -8.66 8.91
CA ARG A 94 -3.00 -8.06 8.09
C ARG A 94 -3.72 -6.94 8.81
N GLN A 95 -4.05 -7.14 10.10
CA GLN A 95 -4.71 -6.11 10.92
C GLN A 95 -3.81 -4.88 11.13
N GLY A 96 -2.51 -5.08 11.32
CA GLY A 96 -1.56 -3.98 11.55
C GLY A 96 -1.28 -3.14 10.30
N ILE A 97 -1.30 -3.74 9.10
CA ILE A 97 -0.94 -3.05 7.86
C ILE A 97 -2.14 -2.48 7.07
N ASN A 98 -3.36 -3.02 7.23
CA ASN A 98 -4.59 -2.53 6.57
C ASN A 98 -5.04 -1.19 7.18
N LYS A 99 -4.27 -0.13 6.93
CA LYS A 99 -4.65 1.24 7.28
C LYS A 99 -5.46 1.93 6.18
N ALA A 100 -5.26 1.54 4.93
CA ALA A 100 -5.79 2.29 3.81
C ALA A 100 -7.16 1.80 3.34
N ASP A 101 -7.43 0.49 3.39
CA ASP A 101 -8.79 -0.06 3.26
C ASP A 101 -9.09 -0.90 4.50
N PRO A 102 -10.00 -0.47 5.40
CA PRO A 102 -10.49 -1.38 6.42
C PRO A 102 -11.18 -2.56 5.70
N PRO A 103 -11.02 -3.80 6.19
CA PRO A 103 -11.78 -4.92 5.65
C PRO A 103 -13.28 -4.59 5.69
N PRO A 104 -14.07 -4.98 4.68
CA PRO A 104 -15.51 -4.82 4.76
C PRO A 104 -16.01 -5.49 6.04
N PRO A 105 -16.99 -4.89 6.75
CA PRO A 105 -17.51 -5.49 7.98
C PRO A 105 -17.93 -6.93 7.68
N ASN A 106 -17.39 -7.88 8.45
CA ASN A 106 -17.70 -9.30 8.31
C ASN A 106 -19.23 -9.49 8.48
N GLY A 107 -19.93 -9.70 7.36
CA GLY A 107 -21.36 -10.00 7.35
C GLY A 107 -22.22 -9.01 6.57
N THR A 108 -21.96 -8.85 5.28
CA THR A 108 -23.04 -8.56 4.33
C THR A 108 -22.74 -9.33 3.05
N ASN A 109 -23.66 -10.23 2.69
CA ASN A 109 -23.75 -10.75 1.33
C ASN A 109 -24.08 -9.53 0.45
N ALA A 110 -23.06 -8.85 -0.05
CA ALA A 110 -23.22 -7.78 -1.03
C ALA A 110 -23.12 -8.43 -2.39
N GLU A 111 -24.27 -8.55 -3.04
CA GLU A 111 -24.41 -8.90 -4.45
C GLU A 111 -23.37 -8.09 -5.26
N GLU A 112 -22.59 -8.79 -6.08
CA GLU A 112 -21.68 -8.19 -7.05
C GLU A 112 -22.51 -7.38 -8.07
N GLU A 113 -22.76 -6.11 -7.80
CA GLU A 113 -23.07 -5.15 -8.86
C GLU A 113 -21.77 -4.77 -9.57
N ASP A 114 -21.56 -5.45 -10.70
CA ASP A 114 -20.52 -5.25 -11.69
C ASP A 114 -20.32 -3.78 -12.06
N THR A 115 -19.38 -3.11 -11.39
CA THR A 115 -18.97 -1.74 -11.73
C THR A 115 -18.20 -1.67 -13.06
N SER A 116 -17.90 -2.80 -13.72
CA SER A 116 -17.19 -2.81 -15.01
C SER A 116 -18.06 -2.32 -16.16
N GLN A 117 -19.39 -2.34 -16.04
CA GLN A 117 -20.29 -1.83 -17.07
C GLN A 117 -20.38 -0.28 -17.10
N ARG A 118 -19.98 0.42 -16.04
CA ARG A 118 -20.12 1.89 -15.97
C ARG A 118 -18.97 2.67 -16.61
N HIS A 119 -17.84 2.02 -16.92
CA HIS A 119 -16.69 2.68 -17.54
C HIS A 119 -16.75 2.69 -19.08
N ILE A 120 -17.56 1.83 -19.71
CA ILE A 120 -17.67 1.73 -21.17
C ILE A 120 -18.76 2.66 -21.74
N SER A 121 -19.78 3.01 -20.95
CA SER A 121 -20.90 3.86 -21.43
C SER A 121 -20.57 5.36 -21.55
N MET A 122 -19.37 5.81 -21.17
CA MET A 122 -18.99 7.23 -21.30
C MET A 122 -18.22 7.54 -22.60
N TYR A 123 -17.95 6.52 -23.42
CA TYR A 123 -17.19 6.63 -24.67
C TYR A 123 -17.86 5.91 -25.85
N ILE A 124 -19.20 5.87 -25.90
CA ILE A 124 -19.98 5.59 -27.12
C ILE A 124 -21.06 6.66 -27.25
#